data_AF-A0A2W6UNF1-F1
#
_entry.id   AF-A0A2W6UNF1-F1
#
_cell.length_a   1.000
_cell.length_b   1.000
_cell.length_c   1.000
_cell.angle_alpha   90.00
_cell.angle_beta   90.00
_cell.angle_gamma   90.00
#
_symmetry.space_group_name_H-M   'P 1'
#
loop_
_entity.id
_entity.type
_entity.pdbx_description
1 polymer ?
#
loop_
_entity_poly.entity_id
_entity_poly.type
_entity_poly.pdbx_seq_one_letter_code
_entity_poly.pdbx_strand_id
1 'polypeptide(L)'
;MLKVAHVVRRAGIGTGVGSVADAVCVQMRRDGIDAVLFTLRETGWRWGEPKGKLAPLLRVLEIVWFTAAGSVIARLRYPSKDGWVVFSHNDALVGQVYVNHGVLREALRMRPDTSWRWNPLHRFLLAREWLRHRSRG
;
A
#
# COMPACT_ATOMS: atom_id res chain seq x y z
N MET A 1 2.13 -10.23 -23.51
CA MET A 1 3.23 -9.73 -22.66
C MET A 1 2.65 -9.45 -21.28
N LEU A 2 3.24 -9.99 -20.22
CA LEU A 2 2.73 -9.78 -18.85
C LEU A 2 3.00 -8.34 -18.41
N LYS A 3 1.98 -7.64 -17.90
CA LYS A 3 2.11 -6.30 -17.34
C LYS A 3 1.90 -6.34 -15.84
N VAL A 4 2.80 -5.73 -15.07
CA VAL A 4 2.78 -5.80 -13.60
C VAL A 4 2.80 -4.42 -12.99
N ALA A 5 1.89 -4.11 -12.07
CA ALA A 5 1.91 -2.87 -11.32
C ALA A 5 2.13 -3.14 -9.83
N HIS A 6 3.22 -2.64 -9.27
CA HIS A 6 3.48 -2.65 -7.84
C HIS A 6 2.92 -1.37 -7.19
N VAL A 7 1.88 -1.52 -6.38
CA VAL A 7 1.23 -0.42 -5.66
C VAL A 7 1.79 -0.37 -4.24
N VAL A 8 2.58 0.66 -3.96
CA VAL A 8 3.22 0.87 -2.65
C VAL A 8 3.30 2.36 -2.33
N ARG A 9 3.01 2.76 -1.09
CA ARG A 9 2.87 4.19 -0.76
C ARG A 9 4.16 4.99 -0.99
N ARG A 10 5.31 4.43 -0.65
CA ARG A 10 6.63 5.05 -0.88
C ARG A 10 7.57 3.99 -1.43
N ALA A 11 8.50 4.42 -2.27
CA ALA A 11 9.52 3.57 -2.88
C ALA A 11 10.92 4.12 -2.59
N GLY A 12 11.93 3.26 -2.73
CA GLY A 12 13.34 3.60 -2.54
C GLY A 12 13.93 3.13 -1.22
N ILE A 13 15.24 3.32 -1.07
CA ILE A 13 16.03 2.85 0.07
C ILE A 13 15.48 3.41 1.38
N GLY A 14 15.41 2.56 2.41
CA GLY A 14 14.94 2.95 3.75
C GLY A 14 13.42 3.03 3.91
N THR A 15 12.63 2.71 2.87
CA THR A 15 11.16 2.68 2.94
C THR A 15 10.58 1.32 3.35
N GLY A 16 11.44 0.35 3.67
CA GLY A 16 11.05 -1.01 4.05
C GLY A 16 10.44 -1.77 2.88
N VAL A 17 9.12 -1.98 2.91
CA VAL A 17 8.40 -2.68 1.84
C VAL A 17 8.58 -2.00 0.47
N GLY A 18 8.69 -0.67 0.46
CA GLY A 18 8.91 0.10 -0.76
C GLY A 18 10.22 -0.20 -1.47
N SER A 19 11.29 -0.51 -0.73
CA SER A 19 12.56 -0.89 -1.37
C SER A 19 12.50 -2.28 -1.97
N VAL A 20 11.73 -3.20 -1.36
CA VAL A 20 11.51 -4.54 -1.91
C VAL A 20 10.68 -4.47 -3.19
N ALA A 21 9.57 -3.72 -3.18
CA ALA A 21 8.73 -3.52 -4.35
C ALA A 21 9.50 -2.88 -5.52
N ASP A 22 10.35 -1.89 -5.22
CA ASP A 22 11.21 -1.24 -6.21
C ASP A 22 12.24 -2.21 -6.80
N ALA A 23 12.96 -2.97 -5.96
CA ALA A 23 13.95 -3.95 -6.41
C ALA A 23 13.33 -5.06 -7.28
N VAL A 24 12.16 -5.58 -6.88
CA VAL A 24 11.43 -6.59 -7.67
C VAL A 24 10.98 -6.00 -9.01
N CYS A 25 10.46 -4.77 -9.02
CA CYS A 25 10.06 -4.08 -10.25
C CYS A 25 11.24 -3.90 -11.22
N VAL A 26 12.41 -3.51 -10.70
CA VAL A 26 13.65 -3.41 -11.49
C VAL A 26 14.04 -4.76 -12.08
N GLN A 27 14.00 -5.84 -11.30
CA GLN A 27 14.35 -7.16 -11.80
C GLN A 27 13.37 -7.66 -12.86
N MET A 28 12.06 -7.49 -12.64
CA MET A 28 11.04 -7.85 -13.63
C MET A 28 11.28 -7.15 -14.98
N ARG A 29 11.64 -5.86 -14.96
CA ARG A 29 12.00 -5.13 -16.19
C ARG A 29 13.22 -5.70 -16.89
N ARG A 30 14.25 -6.11 -16.12
CA ARG A 30 15.44 -6.76 -16.67
C ARG A 30 15.10 -8.10 -17.33
N ASP A 31 14.08 -8.79 -16.82
CA ASP A 31 13.57 -10.03 -17.37
C ASP A 31 12.56 -9.83 -18.53
N GLY A 32 12.38 -8.59 -18.99
CA GLY A 32 11.51 -8.25 -20.13
C GLY A 32 10.02 -8.11 -19.79
N ILE A 33 9.65 -8.07 -18.51
CA ILE A 33 8.28 -7.85 -18.04
C ILE A 33 8.00 -6.34 -18.01
N ASP A 34 6.83 -5.93 -18.51
CA ASP A 34 6.37 -4.54 -18.42
C ASP A 34 5.88 -4.25 -17.00
N ALA A 35 6.84 -3.96 -16.11
CA ALA A 35 6.59 -3.69 -14.71
C ALA A 35 6.62 -2.18 -14.41
N VAL A 36 5.69 -1.71 -13.59
CA VAL A 36 5.61 -0.32 -13.12
C VAL A 36 5.46 -0.25 -11.62
N LEU A 37 5.96 0.85 -11.05
CA LEU A 37 5.78 1.17 -9.65
C LEU A 37 4.77 2.31 -9.57
N PHE A 38 3.77 2.17 -8.71
CA PHE A 38 2.76 3.18 -8.43
C PHE A 38 2.86 3.59 -6.96
N THR A 39 3.17 4.86 -6.72
CA THR A 39 3.37 5.43 -5.40
C THR A 39 2.43 6.59 -5.06
N LEU A 40 2.61 7.15 -3.86
CA LEU A 40 1.86 8.31 -3.40
C LEU A 40 1.98 9.51 -4.35
N ARG A 41 3.11 9.65 -5.06
CA ARG A 41 3.36 10.76 -5.99
C ARG A 41 2.34 10.80 -7.12
N GLU A 42 1.86 9.63 -7.52
CA GLU A 42 0.92 9.41 -8.61
C GLU A 42 -0.53 9.70 -8.21
N THR A 43 -0.78 9.87 -6.90
CA THR A 43 -2.10 10.19 -6.35
C THR A 43 -2.39 11.69 -6.26
N GLY A 44 -1.41 12.53 -6.59
CA GLY A 44 -1.54 13.99 -6.45
C GLY A 44 -1.40 14.51 -5.02
N TRP A 45 -0.90 13.70 -4.07
CA TRP A 45 -0.55 14.17 -2.73
C TRP A 45 0.59 15.19 -2.79
N ARG A 46 0.38 16.40 -2.26
CA ARG A 46 1.33 17.54 -2.37
C ARG A 46 2.01 17.95 -1.07
N TRP A 47 1.63 17.34 0.06
CA TRP A 47 2.01 17.86 1.38
C TRP A 47 3.43 17.47 1.83
N GLY A 48 4.24 16.93 0.90
CA GLY A 48 5.64 16.58 1.13
C GLY A 48 5.82 15.50 2.20
N GLU A 49 7.04 15.40 2.72
CA GLU A 49 7.34 14.48 3.82
C GLU A 49 6.87 15.07 5.17
N PRO A 50 6.13 14.30 5.99
CA PRO A 50 5.72 14.72 7.33
C PRO A 50 6.93 15.06 8.23
N LYS A 51 7.08 16.34 8.59
CA LYS A 51 8.14 16.84 9.49
C LYS A 51 7.54 17.66 10.64
N GLY A 52 8.27 17.74 11.76
CA GLY A 52 7.87 18.54 12.93
C GLY A 52 6.70 17.96 13.75
N LYS A 53 6.08 18.80 14.58
CA LYS A 53 5.04 18.40 15.55
C LYS A 53 3.76 17.83 14.91
N LEU A 54 3.48 18.21 13.66
CA LEU A 54 2.33 17.72 12.90
C LEU A 54 2.61 16.42 12.13
N ALA A 55 3.85 15.93 12.15
CA ALA A 55 4.23 14.73 11.40
C ALA A 55 3.33 13.51 11.67
N PRO A 56 2.88 13.22 12.91
CA PRO A 56 1.98 12.08 13.15
C PRO A 56 0.64 12.22 12.42
N LEU A 57 0.01 13.40 12.49
CA LEU A 57 -1.27 13.67 11.83
C LEU A 57 -1.14 13.57 10.30
N LEU A 58 -0.09 14.19 9.75
CA LEU A 58 0.20 14.14 8.32
C LEU A 58 0.45 12.71 7.81
N ARG A 59 1.11 11.85 8.60
CA ARG A 59 1.27 10.43 8.27
C ARG A 59 -0.07 9.70 8.25
N VAL A 60 -0.96 9.97 9.20
CA VAL A 60 -2.30 9.36 9.22
C VAL A 60 -3.08 9.78 7.98
N LEU A 61 -3.10 11.07 7.66
CA LEU A 61 -3.76 11.58 6.46
C LEU A 61 -3.18 10.97 5.19
N GLU A 62 -1.85 10.84 5.10
CA GLU A 62 -1.16 10.20 3.99
C GLU A 62 -1.59 8.73 3.81
N ILE A 63 -1.69 7.97 4.91
CA ILE A 63 -2.11 6.56 4.91
C ILE A 63 -3.57 6.45 4.44
N VAL A 64 -4.46 7.27 4.98
CA VAL A 64 -5.89 7.26 4.64
C VAL A 64 -6.07 7.68 3.18
N TRP A 65 -5.40 8.74 2.75
CA TRP A 65 -5.41 9.23 1.38
C TRP A 65 -4.95 8.17 0.40
N PHE A 66 -3.77 7.57 0.64
CA PHE A 66 -3.25 6.54 -0.26
C PHE A 66 -4.15 5.30 -0.29
N THR A 67 -4.74 4.93 0.85
CA THR A 67 -5.71 3.82 0.91
C THR A 67 -6.92 4.10 0.03
N ALA A 68 -7.46 5.32 0.03
CA ALA A 68 -8.63 5.66 -0.78
C ALA A 68 -8.26 6.02 -2.22
N ALA A 69 -7.59 7.16 -2.42
CA ALA A 69 -7.23 7.70 -3.73
C ALA A 69 -6.28 6.77 -4.48
N GLY A 70 -5.27 6.21 -3.80
CA GLY A 70 -4.33 5.26 -4.43
C GLY A 70 -5.04 4.03 -4.98
N SER A 71 -6.03 3.49 -4.26
CA SER A 71 -6.83 2.35 -4.73
C SER A 71 -7.66 2.68 -5.96
N VAL A 72 -8.35 3.82 -5.96
CA VAL A 72 -9.20 4.25 -7.08
C VAL A 72 -8.34 4.52 -8.31
N ILE A 73 -7.29 5.32 -8.17
CA ILE A 73 -6.43 5.72 -9.28
C ILE A 73 -5.71 4.50 -9.87
N ALA A 74 -5.13 3.63 -9.04
CA ALA A 74 -4.47 2.42 -9.53
C ALA A 74 -5.44 1.46 -10.22
N ARG A 75 -6.68 1.34 -9.73
CA ARG A 75 -7.71 0.51 -10.38
C ARG A 75 -8.11 1.04 -11.76
N LEU A 76 -8.15 2.35 -11.93
CA LEU A 76 -8.43 2.99 -13.22
C LEU A 76 -7.23 2.90 -14.17
N ARG A 77 -6.00 3.03 -13.64
CA ARG A 77 -4.78 3.08 -14.45
C ARG A 77 -4.28 1.71 -14.88
N TYR A 78 -4.50 0.67 -14.07
CA TYR A 78 -4.03 -0.69 -14.32
C TYR A 78 -5.20 -1.69 -14.29
N PRO A 79 -6.18 -1.54 -15.20
CA PRO A 79 -7.35 -2.39 -15.20
C PRO A 79 -6.98 -3.82 -15.66
N SER A 80 -7.47 -4.84 -14.95
CA SER A 80 -7.14 -6.25 -15.24
C SER A 80 -7.51 -6.68 -16.66
N LYS A 81 -8.57 -6.09 -17.23
CA LYS A 81 -9.02 -6.36 -18.61
C LYS A 81 -7.97 -6.05 -19.67
N ASP A 82 -7.00 -5.19 -19.37
CA ASP A 82 -5.92 -4.81 -20.27
C ASP A 82 -4.63 -5.64 -20.02
N GLY A 83 -4.76 -6.74 -19.27
CA GLY A 83 -3.66 -7.68 -18.98
C GLY A 83 -2.76 -7.31 -17.80
N TRP A 84 -3.16 -6.35 -16.97
CA TRP A 84 -2.42 -5.94 -15.78
C TRP A 84 -2.61 -6.90 -14.60
N VAL A 85 -1.49 -7.32 -14.00
CA VAL A 85 -1.43 -7.95 -12.68
C VAL A 85 -0.92 -6.92 -11.68
N VAL A 86 -1.76 -6.57 -10.73
CA VAL A 86 -1.51 -5.53 -9.73
C VAL A 86 -1.18 -6.18 -8.39
N PHE A 87 0.04 -5.93 -7.92
CA PHE A 87 0.54 -6.31 -6.61
C PHE A 87 0.31 -5.15 -5.64
N SER A 88 -0.43 -5.38 -4.56
CA SER A 88 -0.67 -4.38 -3.52
C SER A 88 0.10 -4.71 -2.26
N HIS A 89 0.92 -3.75 -1.82
CA HIS A 89 1.82 -3.87 -0.69
C HIS A 89 1.23 -3.16 0.54
N ASN A 90 0.21 -3.77 1.14
CA ASN A 90 -0.53 -3.33 2.33
C ASN A 90 -1.37 -2.05 2.22
N ASP A 91 -0.90 -1.02 1.52
CA ASP A 91 -1.45 0.31 1.69
C ASP A 91 -2.68 0.65 0.83
N ALA A 92 -2.98 -0.15 -0.20
CA ALA A 92 -4.14 0.05 -1.07
C ALA A 92 -5.08 -1.16 -1.07
N LEU A 93 -6.37 -0.94 -1.33
CA LEU A 93 -7.46 -1.91 -1.44
C LEU A 93 -7.67 -2.44 -2.87
N VAL A 94 -6.72 -2.18 -3.77
CA VAL A 94 -6.72 -2.70 -5.14
C VAL A 94 -5.76 -3.89 -5.26
N GLY A 95 -5.96 -4.72 -6.27
CA GLY A 95 -4.95 -5.66 -6.76
C GLY A 95 -5.32 -7.13 -6.62
N GLN A 96 -4.78 -7.94 -7.55
CA GLN A 96 -4.99 -9.38 -7.61
C GLN A 96 -4.02 -10.10 -6.68
N VAL A 97 -2.80 -9.58 -6.51
CA VAL A 97 -1.84 -10.17 -5.58
C VAL A 97 -1.67 -9.24 -4.40
N TYR A 98 -1.92 -9.76 -3.20
CA TYR A 98 -1.67 -9.01 -1.98
C TYR A 98 -0.39 -9.50 -1.32
N VAL A 99 0.55 -8.59 -1.11
CA VAL A 99 1.80 -8.88 -0.44
C VAL A 99 1.73 -8.26 0.95
N ASN A 100 1.41 -9.09 1.94
CA ASN A 100 1.36 -8.64 3.32
C ASN A 100 2.74 -8.76 3.99
N HIS A 101 3.23 -7.64 4.51
CA HIS A 101 4.53 -7.54 5.18
C HIS A 101 4.41 -7.47 6.70
N GLY A 102 3.21 -7.66 7.27
CA GLY A 102 3.02 -7.67 8.72
C GLY A 102 1.64 -8.17 9.15
N VAL A 103 1.61 -9.11 10.08
CA VAL A 103 0.35 -9.66 10.62
C VAL A 103 -0.16 -8.75 11.74
N LEU A 104 -0.64 -7.55 11.39
CA LEU A 104 -1.05 -6.52 12.35
C LEU A 104 -2.01 -7.08 13.42
N ARG A 105 -3.00 -7.88 13.01
CA ARG A 105 -3.95 -8.49 13.95
C ARG A 105 -3.27 -9.37 14.99
N GLU A 106 -2.29 -10.15 14.58
CA GLU A 106 -1.54 -11.05 15.47
C GLU A 106 -0.56 -10.27 16.35
N ALA A 107 0.11 -9.27 15.79
CA ALA A 107 0.98 -8.37 16.55
C ALA A 107 0.21 -7.62 17.65
N LEU A 108 -1.04 -7.22 17.40
CA LEU A 108 -1.92 -6.63 18.40
C LEU A 108 -2.39 -7.65 19.45
N ARG A 109 -2.67 -8.90 19.03
CA ARG A 109 -3.05 -9.98 19.96
C ARG A 109 -1.96 -10.27 20.98
N MET A 110 -0.70 -10.19 20.57
CA MET A 110 0.48 -10.39 21.44
C MET A 110 0.78 -9.18 22.35
N ARG A 111 0.07 -8.05 22.21
CA ARG A 111 0.28 -6.83 23.03
C ARG A 111 -1.03 -6.35 23.69
N PRO A 112 -1.66 -7.18 24.54
CA PRO A 112 -2.99 -6.90 25.11
C PRO A 112 -3.04 -5.62 25.95
N ASP A 113 -1.92 -5.20 26.53
CA ASP A 113 -1.86 -4.10 27.51
C ASP A 113 -1.72 -2.71 26.87
N THR A 114 -1.47 -2.66 25.55
CA THR A 114 -1.35 -1.39 24.83
C THR A 114 -2.71 -0.87 24.39
N SER A 115 -2.87 0.45 24.41
CA SER A 115 -4.06 1.22 24.01
C SER A 115 -4.51 1.06 22.55
N TRP A 116 -4.21 -0.07 21.89
CA TRP A 116 -4.56 -0.34 20.50
C TRP A 116 -6.06 -0.24 20.24
N ARG A 117 -6.89 -0.57 21.23
CA ARG A 117 -8.34 -0.37 21.18
C ARG A 117 -8.71 1.10 21.00
N TRP A 118 -7.87 2.03 21.45
CA TRP A 118 -8.10 3.47 21.42
C TRP A 118 -7.34 4.18 20.29
N ASN A 119 -6.39 3.50 19.63
CA ASN A 119 -5.69 4.07 18.48
C ASN A 119 -6.58 3.97 17.22
N PRO A 120 -7.07 5.11 16.68
CA PRO A 120 -7.95 5.09 15.50
C PRO A 120 -7.27 4.54 14.26
N LEU A 121 -5.93 4.66 14.14
CA LEU A 121 -5.19 4.12 13.02
C LEU A 121 -5.20 2.59 13.01
N HIS A 122 -5.08 1.93 14.17
CA HIS A 122 -5.17 0.46 14.24
C HIS A 122 -6.55 -0.03 13.81
N ARG A 123 -7.62 0.64 14.25
CA ARG A 123 -8.99 0.32 13.82
C ARG A 123 -9.16 0.50 12.31
N PHE A 124 -8.65 1.60 11.76
CA PHE A 124 -8.67 1.86 10.32
C PHE A 124 -7.94 0.76 9.54
N LEU A 125 -6.71 0.40 9.95
CA LEU A 125 -5.92 -0.64 9.29
C LEU A 125 -6.58 -2.02 9.37
N LEU A 126 -7.19 -2.37 10.51
CA LEU A 126 -7.95 -3.62 10.65
C LEU A 126 -9.21 -3.63 9.79
N ALA A 127 -9.95 -2.53 9.75
CA ALA A 127 -11.13 -2.39 8.90
C ALA A 127 -10.77 -2.48 7.41
N ARG A 128 -9.68 -1.81 7.01
CA ARG A 128 -9.10 -1.90 5.66
C ARG A 128 -8.75 -3.34 5.30
N GLU A 129 -8.08 -4.05 6.20
CA GLU A 129 -7.74 -5.46 5.98
C GLU A 129 -8.99 -6.35 5.89
N TRP A 130 -10.00 -6.11 6.72
CA TRP A 130 -11.27 -6.83 6.63
C TRP A 130 -12.00 -6.58 5.30
N LEU A 131 -12.09 -5.32 4.85
CA LEU A 131 -12.67 -4.93 3.56
C LEU A 131 -11.97 -5.63 2.39
N ARG A 132 -10.65 -5.78 2.46
CA ARG A 132 -9.83 -6.48 1.46
C ARG A 132 -10.18 -7.96 1.34
N HIS A 133 -10.38 -8.65 2.47
CA HIS A 133 -10.70 -10.09 2.45
C HIS A 133 -12.17 -10.38 2.18
N ARG A 134 -13.06 -9.44 2.52
CA ARG A 134 -14.49 -9.55 2.21
C ARG A 134 -14.78 -9.48 0.70
N SER A 135 -13.99 -8.73 -0.06
CA SER A 135 -14.19 -8.57 -1.51
C SER A 135 -13.64 -9.71 -2.37
N ARG A 136 -13.15 -10.79 -1.74
CA ARG A 136 -12.67 -12.02 -2.40
C ARG A 136 -13.52 -13.26 -2.04
N GLY A 137 -14.63 -13.06 -1.32
CA GLY A 137 -15.66 -14.07 -1.06
C GLY A 137 -16.83 -13.91 -2.02
#